data_AF-A0A527XGX2-F1
#
_entry.id   AF-A0A527XGX2-F1
#
_cell.length_a   1.000
_cell.length_b   1.000
_cell.length_c   1.000
_cell.angle_alpha   90.00
_cell.angle_beta   90.00
_cell.angle_gamma   90.00
#
_symmetry.space_group_name_H-M   'P 1'
#
loop_
_entity.id
_entity.type
_entity.pdbx_description
1 polymer ?
#
loop_
_entity_poly.entity_id
_entity_poly.type
_entity_poly.pdbx_seq_one_letter_code
_entity_poly.pdbx_strand_id
1 'polypeptide(L)' 'VITVPENRWDRVDIKSTGLLPNVLAKQKAKEAGAQEAWFVDADGNVKEGGSSNAWIVTRDGVLVTRPAEHGILRGIT' A
#
# COMPACT_ATOMS: atom_id res chain seq x y z
N VAL A 1 9.36 -5.49 -4.79
CA VAL A 1 8.54 -4.82 -3.74
C VAL A 1 8.93 -5.43 -2.40
N ILE A 2 8.90 -4.67 -1.31
CA ILE A 2 8.92 -5.24 0.05
C ILE A 2 7.56 -5.06 0.71
N THR A 3 7.29 -5.79 1.78
CA THR A 3 6.11 -5.57 2.63
C THR A 3 6.50 -4.92 3.95
N VAL A 4 5.64 -4.04 4.45
CA VAL A 4 5.78 -3.42 5.77
C VAL A 4 4.42 -3.51 6.50
N PRO A 5 4.41 -3.56 7.85
CA PRO A 5 3.17 -3.50 8.60
C PRO A 5 2.40 -2.20 8.33
N GLU A 6 1.08 -2.28 8.21
CA GLU A 6 0.20 -1.12 8.20
C GLU A 6 0.27 -0.40 9.55
N ASN A 7 0.74 0.83 9.52
CA ASN A 7 0.85 1.69 10.69
C ASN A 7 0.42 3.14 10.40
N ARG A 8 -0.25 3.37 9.27
CA ARG A 8 -0.87 4.66 8.94
C ARG A 8 -2.15 4.84 9.75
N TRP A 9 -2.59 6.08 9.84
CA TRP A 9 -3.88 6.43 10.44
C TRP A 9 -5.06 5.86 9.64
N ASP A 10 -6.24 5.82 10.25
CA ASP A 10 -7.42 5.18 9.63
C ASP A 10 -7.98 5.94 8.41
N ARG A 11 -7.65 7.22 8.24
CA ARG A 11 -8.20 8.10 7.18
C ARG A 11 -7.33 8.15 5.93
N VAL A 12 -6.82 7.00 5.49
CA VAL A 12 -6.04 6.85 4.24
C VAL A 12 -6.85 7.17 2.97
N ASP A 13 -8.18 7.22 3.07
CA ASP A 13 -9.08 7.69 2.02
C ASP A 13 -8.84 9.17 1.66
N ILE A 14 -8.31 9.96 2.60
CA ILE A 14 -7.97 11.37 2.39
C ILE A 14 -6.54 11.48 1.87
N LYS A 15 -6.38 12.14 0.71
CA LYS A 15 -5.06 12.52 0.20
C LYS A 15 -4.51 13.73 0.96
N SER A 16 -3.96 13.50 2.16
CA SER A 16 -3.38 14.53 3.02
C SER A 16 -1.86 14.68 2.82
N THR A 17 -1.27 15.67 3.50
CA THR A 17 0.19 15.85 3.62
C THR A 17 0.79 15.11 4.82
N GLY A 18 -0.01 14.41 5.62
CA GLY A 18 0.43 13.60 6.77
C GLY A 18 1.12 12.30 6.35
N LEU A 19 2.24 12.41 5.65
CA LEU A 19 2.87 11.31 4.88
C LEU A 19 4.06 10.64 5.58
N LEU A 20 4.31 10.92 6.87
CA LEU A 20 5.47 10.36 7.57
C LEU A 20 5.57 8.82 7.44
N PRO A 21 4.50 8.03 7.66
CA PRO A 21 4.60 6.58 7.51
C PRO A 21 4.89 6.16 6.06
N ASN A 22 4.31 6.86 5.07
CA ASN A 22 4.57 6.61 3.64
C ASN A 22 6.03 6.85 3.27
N VAL A 23 6.62 7.94 3.78
CA VAL A 23 8.03 8.28 3.55
C VAL A 23 8.95 7.23 4.18
N LEU A 24 8.67 6.79 5.41
CA LEU A 24 9.44 5.73 6.06
C LEU A 24 9.32 4.38 5.34
N ALA A 25 8.14 4.04 4.83
CA ALA A 25 7.95 2.83 4.03
C ALA A 25 8.76 2.89 2.72
N LYS A 26 8.75 4.03 2.02
CA LYS A 26 9.58 4.26 0.82
C LYS A 26 11.07 4.20 1.12
N GLN A 27 11.50 4.75 2.25
CA GLN A 27 12.90 4.69 2.68
C GLN A 27 13.34 3.25 2.95
N LYS A 28 12.52 2.45 3.66
CA LYS A 28 12.78 1.01 3.86
C LYS A 28 12.87 0.24 2.54
N ALA A 29 11.98 0.55 1.58
CA ALA A 29 12.06 -0.06 0.24
C ALA A 29 13.39 0.27 -0.43
N LYS A 30 13.79 1.54 -0.42
CA LYS A 30 15.06 2.00 -0.99
C LYS A 30 16.28 1.30 -0.35
N GLU A 31 16.32 1.22 0.98
CA GLU A 31 17.39 0.55 1.72
C GLU A 31 17.48 -0.95 1.41
N ALA A 32 16.34 -1.60 1.15
CA ALA A 32 16.26 -2.99 0.72
C ALA A 32 16.49 -3.19 -0.80
N GLY A 33 16.82 -2.14 -1.57
CA GLY A 33 16.99 -2.22 -3.01
C GLY A 33 15.69 -2.42 -3.81
N ALA A 34 14.53 -2.19 -3.19
CA ALA A 34 13.21 -2.31 -3.81
C ALA A 34 12.66 -0.95 -4.27
N GLN A 35 11.83 -0.97 -5.31
CA GLN A 35 11.20 0.25 -5.84
C GLN A 35 10.01 0.77 -4.99
N GLU A 36 9.35 -0.11 -4.24
CA GLU A 36 8.13 0.21 -3.51
C GLU A 36 7.99 -0.69 -2.27
N ALA A 37 7.28 -0.18 -1.26
CA ALA A 37 6.82 -0.92 -0.10
C ALA A 37 5.30 -1.01 -0.11
N TRP A 38 4.76 -2.21 0.13
CA TRP A 38 3.34 -2.44 0.32
C TRP A 38 3.01 -2.55 1.81
N PHE A 39 1.98 -1.83 2.24
CA PHE A 39 1.42 -1.97 3.58
C PHE A 39 0.56 -3.23 3.66
N VAL A 40 0.70 -3.95 4.77
CA VAL A 40 -0.03 -5.21 5.04
C VAL A 40 -0.68 -5.10 6.42
N ASP A 41 -1.98 -5.38 6.50
CA ASP A 41 -2.71 -5.34 7.78
C ASP A 41 -2.44 -6.56 8.67
N ALA A 42 -2.98 -6.54 9.89
CA ALA A 42 -2.76 -7.59 10.89
C ALA A 42 -3.26 -8.98 10.45
N ASP A 43 -4.24 -9.02 9.53
CA ASP A 43 -4.78 -10.25 8.95
C ASP A 43 -3.93 -10.75 7.77
N GLY A 44 -2.83 -10.07 7.44
CA GLY A 44 -1.94 -10.42 6.34
C GLY A 44 -2.43 -9.95 4.97
N ASN A 45 -3.47 -9.11 4.90
CA ASN A 45 -3.99 -8.63 3.62
C ASN A 45 -3.22 -7.39 3.15
N VAL A 46 -2.89 -7.38 1.85
CA VAL A 46 -2.29 -6.20 1.20
C VAL A 46 -3.30 -5.04 1.22
N LYS A 47 -2.81 -3.86 1.56
CA LYS A 47 -3.53 -2.59 1.45
C LYS A 47 -3.14 -1.92 0.13
N GLU A 48 -2.16 -1.02 0.19
CA GLU A 48 -1.62 -0.29 -0.96
C GLU A 48 -0.12 -0.02 -0.76
N GLY A 49 0.52 0.60 -1.74
CA GLY A 49 1.92 0.99 -1.66
C GLY A 49 2.16 2.28 -0.88
N GLY A 50 3.44 2.62 -0.68
CA GLY A 50 3.86 3.90 -0.10
C GLY A 50 3.32 5.11 -0.88
N SER A 51 3.17 4.99 -2.20
CA SER A 51 2.61 6.03 -3.05
C SER A 51 1.89 5.49 -4.30
N SER A 52 1.31 4.29 -4.23
CA SER A 52 0.72 3.57 -5.37
C SER A 52 -0.41 2.65 -4.91
N ASN A 53 -1.33 2.25 -5.79
CA ASN A 53 -2.28 1.16 -5.51
C ASN A 53 -1.68 -0.20 -5.91
N ALA A 54 -2.05 -1.26 -5.17
CA ALA A 54 -1.59 -2.62 -5.44
C ALA A 54 -2.61 -3.38 -6.29
N TRP A 55 -2.11 -4.10 -7.30
CA TRP A 55 -2.88 -4.99 -8.16
C TRP A 55 -2.15 -6.32 -8.26
N ILE A 56 -2.89 -7.42 -8.17
CA ILE A 56 -2.33 -8.78 -8.24
C ILE A 56 -3.10 -9.53 -9.32
N VAL A 57 -2.38 -10.23 -10.20
CA VAL A 57 -2.99 -11.21 -11.11
C VAL A 57 -2.89 -12.57 -10.43
N THR A 58 -4.03 -13.22 -10.17
CA THR A 58 -4.06 -14.55 -9.57
C THR A 58 -3.51 -15.60 -10.54
N ARG A 59 -3.24 -16.81 -10.04
CA ARG A 59 -2.83 -17.94 -10.89
C ARG A 59 -3.85 -18.28 -11.98
N ASP A 60 -5.12 -17.97 -11.73
CA ASP A 60 -6.23 -18.20 -12.67
C ASP A 60 -6.42 -17.02 -13.65
N GLY A 61 -5.50 -16.05 -13.67
CA GLY A 61 -5.55 -14.89 -14.56
C GLY A 61 -6.53 -13.80 -14.14
N VAL A 62 -7.06 -13.85 -12.91
CA VAL A 62 -8.00 -12.85 -12.40
C VAL A 62 -7.24 -11.67 -11.81
N LEU A 63 -7.59 -10.45 -12.22
CA LEU A 63 -7.06 -9.23 -11.62
C LEU A 63 -7.80 -8.91 -10.32
N VAL A 64 -7.06 -8.78 -9.22
CA VAL A 64 -7.60 -8.44 -7.90
C VAL A 64 -6.88 -7.23 -7.30
N THR A 65 -7.64 -6.42 -6.56
CA THR A 65 -7.15 -5.29 -5.77
C THR A 65 -7.98 -5.15 -4.50
N ARG A 66 -7.49 -4.37 -3.53
CA ARG A 66 -8.20 -4.11 -2.29
C ARG A 66 -9.45 -3.24 -2.60
N PRO A 67 -10.63 -3.56 -2.03
CA PRO A 67 -11.80 -2.70 -2.16
C PRO A 67 -11.50 -1.28 -1.66
N ALA A 68 -11.98 -0.27 -2.40
CA ALA A 68 -11.55 1.11 -2.22
C ALA A 68 -12.54 1.97 -1.40
N GLU A 69 -13.52 1.33 -0.76
CA GLU A 69 -14.46 1.96 0.16
C GLU A 69 -13.77 2.35 1.47
N HIS A 70 -12.83 1.53 1.94
CA HIS A 70 -12.09 1.75 3.20
C HIS A 70 -10.67 1.17 3.12
N GLY A 71 -9.71 1.87 3.73
CA GLY A 71 -8.37 1.33 3.98
C GLY A 71 -7.36 1.47 2.84
N ILE A 72 -7.70 2.12 1.72
CA ILE A 72 -6.75 2.57 0.70
C ILE A 72 -7.19 3.93 0.12
N LEU A 73 -6.29 4.61 -0.56
CA LEU A 73 -6.63 5.78 -1.38
C LEU A 73 -7.26 5.32 -2.69
N ARG A 74 -8.37 5.95 -3.10
CA ARG A 74 -9.00 5.77 -4.42
C ARG A 74 -8.18 6.45 -5.51
N GLY A 75 -7.12 5.78 -5.99
CA GLY A 75 -6.30 6.27 -7.10
C GLY A 75 -7.10 6.37 -8.41
N ILE A 76 -6.68 7.29 -9.29
CA ILE A 76 -7.38 7.61 -10.54
C ILE A 76 -6.83 6.86 -11.76
N THR A 77 -5.57 6.41 -11.68
CA THR A 77 -4.73 5.93 -12.77
C THR A 77 -5.39 4.95 -13.73
#